data_AF-A0AAE0IX22-F1
#
_entry.id   AF-A0AAE0IX22-F1
#
_cell.length_a   1.000
_cell.length_b   1.000
_cell.length_c   1.000
_cell.angle_alpha   90.00
_cell.angle_beta   90.00
_cell.angle_gamma   90.00
#
_symmetry.space_group_name_H-M   'P 1'
#
loop_
_entity.id
_entity.type
_entity.pdbx_description
1 polymer ?
#
loop_
_entity_poly.entity_id
_entity_poly.type
_entity_poly.pdbx_seq_one_letter_code
_entity_poly.pdbx_strand_id
1 'polypeptide(L)'
;MVQDKAALEQFFSLVRLRRGPNDWLRYRRTGDPLRRIAHHLSESPAQSDFAQFIVRFEQSQLAKQMDGTKRSRLRVTPAVKKAACNILGWKQRKFEHHLSIGRKWNRVCGESDGLLCFIMLSKPGGLEVAPESYWAMADEEVAEFHRLLNNSYTRSICAAGKAFQDSLGGAEDTEFRWESINLTPAKVLEENMLSYLAPFPSISKNIYDPARHPNWPRPQAWPAEWPWPVDPTSEGAAGCELCEGTTACDCIDNGFPKVKPRIKRYEGKGLGLQAVAASPGQIAYPKNARIGHITGEIVPLHKYRESHWVLEFTRPDIDDAHTPAVCQLFCGETGNCFRLLNHDCKPSARFTSKKVSGRYIMVVEALKDIYDGTEITVSYGNGFFGEACSCQTCKLGGRKNAARAMLAES
;
A
#
# COMPACT_ATOMS: atom_id res chain seq x y z
N MET A 1 18.64 -12.30 18.40
CA MET A 1 18.58 -10.82 18.26
C MET A 1 17.75 -10.37 17.06
N VAL A 2 18.04 -10.75 15.82
CA VAL A 2 17.14 -10.46 14.67
C VAL A 2 15.88 -11.34 14.69
N GLN A 3 16.00 -12.55 15.23
CA GLN A 3 14.89 -13.49 15.44
C GLN A 3 14.19 -13.29 16.80
N ASP A 4 14.44 -12.16 17.45
CA ASP A 4 13.88 -11.81 18.75
C ASP A 4 12.50 -11.15 18.58
N LYS A 5 11.63 -11.33 19.57
CA LYS A 5 10.36 -10.60 19.71
C LYS A 5 10.56 -9.09 19.54
N ALA A 6 11.61 -8.52 20.13
CA ALA A 6 11.90 -7.10 20.03
C ALA A 6 12.12 -6.63 18.58
N ALA A 7 12.67 -7.49 17.70
CA ALA A 7 12.93 -7.13 16.30
C ALA A 7 11.63 -7.04 15.51
N LEU A 8 10.70 -7.96 15.77
CA LEU A 8 9.35 -7.93 15.21
C LEU A 8 8.55 -6.73 15.72
N GLU A 9 8.65 -6.41 17.01
CA GLU A 9 8.03 -5.23 17.60
C GLU A 9 8.53 -3.93 16.96
N GLN A 10 9.84 -3.81 16.73
CA GLN A 10 10.41 -2.69 15.99
C GLN A 10 9.84 -2.62 14.57
N PHE A 11 9.80 -3.73 13.82
CA PHE A 11 9.23 -3.74 12.48
C PHE A 11 7.77 -3.27 12.47
N PHE A 12 6.94 -3.76 13.39
CA PHE A 12 5.56 -3.28 13.53
C PHE A 12 5.48 -1.80 13.89
N SER A 13 6.37 -1.32 14.76
CA SER A 13 6.49 0.09 15.10
C SER A 13 6.80 0.93 13.85
N LEU A 14 7.78 0.52 13.04
CA LEU A 14 8.14 1.21 11.80
C LEU A 14 6.95 1.30 10.82
N VAL A 15 6.23 0.19 10.61
CA VAL A 15 5.03 0.19 9.76
C VAL A 15 3.95 1.10 10.34
N ARG A 16 3.67 1.02 11.66
CA ARG A 16 2.67 1.89 12.33
C ARG A 16 3.03 3.37 12.23
N LEU A 17 4.30 3.73 12.43
CA LEU A 17 4.79 5.10 12.29
C LEU A 17 4.62 5.60 10.85
N ARG A 18 4.88 4.75 9.85
CA ARG A 18 4.58 5.04 8.45
C ARG A 18 3.08 5.25 8.19
N ARG A 19 2.19 4.56 8.90
CA ARG A 19 0.73 4.80 8.82
C ARG A 19 0.25 6.05 9.55
N GLY A 20 1.09 6.64 10.40
CA GLY A 20 0.70 7.77 11.23
C GLY A 20 0.44 9.06 10.42
N PRO A 21 -0.36 9.99 10.97
CA PRO A 21 -0.62 11.30 10.36
C PRO A 21 0.61 12.22 10.37
N ASN A 22 1.53 12.01 11.32
CA ASN A 22 2.76 12.79 11.49
C ASN A 22 3.94 12.27 10.67
N ASP A 23 3.70 11.31 9.77
CA ASP A 23 4.73 10.83 8.86
C ASP A 23 5.16 11.94 7.89
N TRP A 24 6.40 12.38 8.04
CA TRP A 24 7.01 13.41 7.23
C TRP A 24 7.56 12.88 5.89
N LEU A 25 7.66 11.55 5.73
CA LEU A 25 8.27 10.93 4.56
C LEU A 25 7.33 11.03 3.36
N ARG A 26 7.43 12.14 2.64
CA ARG A 26 6.61 12.39 1.45
C ARG A 26 7.19 11.70 0.22
N TYR A 27 6.29 11.21 -0.62
CA TYR A 27 6.66 10.88 -1.98
C TYR A 27 6.90 12.17 -2.76
N ARG A 28 8.16 12.52 -3.00
CA ARG A 28 8.50 13.50 -4.04
C ARG A 28 8.86 12.76 -5.31
N ARG A 29 8.25 13.18 -6.42
CA ARG A 29 8.64 12.74 -7.77
C ARG A 29 9.97 13.40 -8.17
N THR A 30 11.04 13.17 -7.41
CA THR A 30 12.38 13.46 -7.89
C THR A 30 12.77 12.29 -8.79
N GLY A 31 12.84 12.52 -10.10
CA GLY A 31 13.28 11.47 -11.05
C GLY A 31 14.71 10.96 -10.79
N ASP A 32 15.47 11.64 -9.95
CA ASP A 32 16.81 11.27 -9.52
C ASP A 32 16.80 10.66 -8.10
N PRO A 33 17.14 9.37 -7.93
CA PRO A 33 17.24 8.71 -6.63
C PRO A 33 18.17 9.41 -5.62
N LEU A 34 19.24 10.07 -6.09
CA LEU A 34 20.17 10.78 -5.21
C LEU A 34 19.53 12.03 -4.61
N ARG A 35 18.72 12.76 -5.38
CA ARG A 35 17.98 13.91 -4.84
C ARG A 35 16.98 13.49 -3.76
N ARG A 36 16.33 12.33 -3.92
CA ARG A 36 15.46 11.75 -2.89
C ARG A 36 16.25 11.43 -1.62
N ILE A 37 17.38 10.74 -1.76
CA ILE A 37 18.29 10.40 -0.65
C ILE A 37 18.72 11.67 0.11
N ALA A 38 19.17 12.70 -0.61
CA ALA A 38 19.58 13.97 0.01
C ALA A 38 18.45 14.63 0.79
N HIS A 39 17.25 14.64 0.21
CA HIS A 39 16.06 15.23 0.81
C HIS A 39 15.69 14.53 2.12
N HIS A 40 15.56 13.20 2.10
CA HIS A 40 15.23 12.42 3.30
C HIS A 40 16.31 12.52 4.38
N LEU A 41 17.60 12.54 4.00
CA LEU A 41 18.70 12.70 4.97
C LEU A 41 18.83 14.12 5.52
N SER A 42 18.17 15.12 4.92
CA SER A 42 18.21 16.51 5.38
C SER A 42 16.96 16.90 6.17
N GLU A 43 15.78 16.34 5.85
CA GLU A 43 14.52 16.62 6.54
C GLU A 43 14.26 15.73 7.76
N SER A 44 15.02 14.63 7.94
CA SER A 44 14.79 13.68 9.03
C SER A 44 15.08 14.29 10.41
N PRO A 45 14.06 14.50 11.27
CA PRO A 45 14.31 14.88 12.65
C PRO A 45 14.80 13.62 13.38
N ALA A 46 16.11 13.51 13.60
CA ALA A 46 16.79 12.30 14.12
C ALA A 46 16.32 11.80 15.51
N GLN A 47 15.25 12.36 16.06
CA GLN A 47 14.73 12.08 17.40
C GLN A 47 13.75 10.90 17.44
N SER A 48 13.15 10.47 16.32
CA SER A 48 12.23 9.31 16.29
C SER A 48 12.86 8.05 15.70
N ASP A 49 12.42 6.88 16.15
CA ASP A 49 12.87 5.59 15.60
C ASP A 49 12.66 5.50 14.09
N PHE A 50 11.51 5.96 13.59
CA PHE A 50 11.25 5.98 12.15
C PHE A 50 12.24 6.88 11.41
N ALA A 51 12.53 8.07 11.92
CA ALA A 51 13.52 8.97 11.34
C ALA A 51 14.94 8.36 11.31
N GLN A 52 15.34 7.67 12.40
CA GLN A 52 16.60 6.93 12.45
C GLN A 52 16.63 5.79 11.42
N PHE A 53 15.54 5.06 11.26
CA PHE A 53 15.43 4.01 10.25
C PHE A 53 15.53 4.57 8.83
N ILE A 54 14.84 5.67 8.52
CA ILE A 54 14.95 6.32 7.22
C ILE A 54 16.38 6.77 6.95
N VAL A 55 17.07 7.35 7.93
CA VAL A 55 18.49 7.72 7.77
C VAL A 55 19.33 6.49 7.43
N ARG A 56 19.15 5.40 8.18
CA ARG A 56 19.84 4.13 7.95
C ARG A 56 19.56 3.56 6.56
N PHE A 57 18.29 3.54 6.15
CA PHE A 57 17.83 3.07 4.85
C PHE A 57 18.43 3.89 3.72
N GLU A 58 18.35 5.22 3.77
CA GLU A 58 18.85 6.08 2.70
C GLU A 58 20.39 6.06 2.60
N GLN A 59 21.10 5.85 3.71
CA GLN A 59 22.55 5.58 3.68
C GLN A 59 22.85 4.26 2.95
N SER A 60 22.11 3.19 3.27
CA SER A 60 22.22 1.89 2.59
C SER A 60 21.95 2.03 1.07
N GLN A 61 20.89 2.76 0.70
CA GLN A 61 20.54 3.03 -0.70
C GLN A 61 21.59 3.88 -1.41
N LEU A 62 22.15 4.91 -0.76
CA LEU A 62 23.27 5.69 -1.30
C LEU A 62 24.46 4.79 -1.63
N ALA A 63 24.82 3.89 -0.71
CA ALA A 63 25.90 2.95 -0.93
C ALA A 63 25.61 1.98 -2.09
N LYS A 64 24.40 1.42 -2.18
CA LYS A 64 23.99 0.55 -3.29
C LYS A 64 24.07 1.29 -4.64
N GLN A 65 23.54 2.52 -4.70
CA GLN A 65 23.58 3.37 -5.90
C GLN A 65 25.02 3.66 -6.34
N MET A 66 25.89 4.06 -5.42
CA MET A 66 27.29 4.38 -5.72
C MET A 66 28.08 3.13 -6.13
N ASP A 67 27.91 2.02 -5.41
CA ASP A 67 28.65 0.80 -5.71
C ASP A 67 28.18 0.14 -7.01
N GLY A 68 26.93 0.32 -7.41
CA GLY A 68 26.43 -0.07 -8.74
C GLY A 68 27.13 0.64 -9.91
N THR A 69 27.76 1.80 -9.69
CA THR A 69 28.50 2.53 -10.74
C THR A 69 29.89 1.95 -11.04
N LYS A 70 30.36 0.98 -10.23
CA LYS A 70 31.75 0.50 -10.29
C LYS A 70 32.12 -0.14 -11.62
N ARG A 71 31.19 -0.70 -12.41
CA ARG A 71 31.45 -1.34 -13.72
C ARG A 71 32.75 -2.19 -13.70
N SER A 72 32.81 -3.16 -12.78
CA SER A 72 33.96 -4.06 -12.52
C SER A 72 35.17 -3.45 -11.79
N ARG A 73 35.13 -2.19 -11.36
CA ARG A 73 36.17 -1.58 -10.51
C ARG A 73 35.98 -1.93 -9.03
N LEU A 74 37.07 -1.92 -8.27
CA LEU A 74 37.01 -2.09 -6.81
C LEU A 74 36.39 -0.86 -6.10
N ARG A 75 36.58 0.34 -6.66
CA ARG A 75 36.20 1.62 -6.03
C ARG A 75 35.40 2.51 -6.97
N VAL A 76 34.52 3.32 -6.37
CA VAL A 76 33.79 4.39 -7.08
C VAL A 76 34.78 5.48 -7.46
N THR A 77 34.71 5.94 -8.71
CA THR A 77 35.68 6.91 -9.26
C THR A 77 35.50 8.30 -8.63
N PRO A 78 36.57 9.12 -8.55
CA PRO A 78 36.46 10.50 -8.07
C PRO A 78 35.46 11.34 -8.87
N ALA A 79 35.35 11.13 -10.18
CA ALA A 79 34.40 11.82 -11.05
C ALA A 79 32.94 11.53 -10.66
N VAL A 80 32.61 10.25 -10.42
CA VAL A 80 31.27 9.84 -9.96
C VAL A 80 30.96 10.43 -8.59
N LYS A 81 31.92 10.38 -7.65
CA LYS A 81 31.75 11.00 -6.32
C LYS A 81 31.49 12.51 -6.42
N LYS A 82 32.25 13.21 -7.26
CA LYS A 82 32.09 14.66 -7.48
C LYS A 82 30.72 14.99 -8.07
N ALA A 83 30.28 14.23 -9.08
CA ALA A 83 28.94 14.38 -9.65
C ALA A 83 27.83 14.14 -8.62
N ALA A 84 27.95 13.09 -7.79
CA ALA A 84 27.01 12.82 -6.72
C ALA A 84 27.00 13.95 -5.68
N CYS A 85 28.17 14.46 -5.25
CA CYS A 85 28.24 15.59 -4.32
C CYS A 85 27.54 16.84 -4.88
N ASN A 86 27.69 17.11 -6.18
CA ASN A 86 27.03 18.23 -6.86
C ASN A 86 25.50 18.06 -6.87
N ILE A 87 25.01 16.86 -7.20
CA ILE A 87 23.57 16.54 -7.20
C ILE A 87 22.97 16.67 -5.80
N LEU A 88 23.69 16.18 -4.78
CA LEU A 88 23.27 16.18 -3.39
C LEU A 88 23.43 17.56 -2.71
N GLY A 89 24.20 18.48 -3.31
CA GLY A 89 24.57 19.75 -2.69
C GLY A 89 25.43 19.58 -1.42
N TRP A 90 26.21 18.49 -1.33
CA TRP A 90 26.97 18.14 -0.13
C TRP A 90 28.47 18.36 -0.30
N LYS A 91 29.13 18.76 0.81
CA LYS A 91 30.59 18.67 0.92
C LYS A 91 31.02 17.20 0.89
N GLN A 92 32.18 16.93 0.31
CA GLN A 92 32.71 15.57 0.16
C GLN A 92 32.79 14.81 1.50
N ARG A 93 33.19 15.47 2.59
CA ARG A 93 33.22 14.87 3.93
C ARG A 93 31.86 14.31 4.37
N LYS A 94 30.76 15.06 4.14
CA LYS A 94 29.40 14.63 4.49
C LYS A 94 28.97 13.44 3.63
N PHE A 95 29.25 13.51 2.33
CA PHE A 95 28.99 12.42 1.40
C PHE A 95 29.72 11.13 1.79
N GLU A 96 31.02 11.22 2.06
CA GLU A 96 31.85 10.06 2.41
C GLU A 96 31.45 9.46 3.76
N HIS A 97 31.03 10.29 4.72
CA HIS A 97 30.48 9.84 5.98
C HIS A 97 29.23 8.95 5.77
N HIS A 98 28.21 9.45 5.06
CA HIS A 98 26.99 8.67 4.79
C HIS A 98 27.25 7.43 3.93
N LEU A 99 28.12 7.54 2.92
CA LEU A 99 28.50 6.42 2.07
C LEU A 99 29.21 5.30 2.86
N SER A 100 30.10 5.68 3.79
CA SER A 100 30.81 4.71 4.65
C SER A 100 29.83 3.96 5.57
N ILE A 101 28.92 4.67 6.23
CA ILE A 101 27.91 4.05 7.09
C ILE A 101 26.97 3.14 6.28
N GLY A 102 26.53 3.59 5.11
CA GLY A 102 25.69 2.79 4.21
C GLY A 102 26.34 1.47 3.80
N ARG A 103 27.64 1.49 3.48
CA ARG A 103 28.41 0.28 3.15
C ARG A 103 28.51 -0.68 4.33
N LYS A 104 28.68 -0.17 5.55
CA LYS A 104 28.67 -1.00 6.77
C LYS A 104 27.34 -1.73 6.93
N TRP A 105 26.21 -1.03 6.75
CA TRP A 105 24.89 -1.66 6.80
C TRP A 105 24.68 -2.69 5.69
N ASN A 106 25.11 -2.39 4.47
CA ASN A 106 25.04 -3.34 3.36
C ASN A 106 25.90 -4.58 3.60
N ARG A 107 27.09 -4.44 4.20
CA ARG A 107 27.96 -5.55 4.60
C ARG A 107 27.26 -6.45 5.63
N VAL A 108 26.68 -5.86 6.68
CA VAL A 108 25.93 -6.61 7.70
C VAL A 108 24.71 -7.31 7.09
N CYS A 109 23.99 -6.64 6.18
CA CYS A 109 22.80 -7.23 5.56
C CYS A 109 23.12 -8.35 4.57
N GLY A 110 24.27 -8.29 3.89
CA GLY A 110 24.67 -9.25 2.87
C GLY A 110 23.58 -9.39 1.79
N GLU A 111 23.21 -10.64 1.50
CA GLU A 111 22.14 -10.98 0.55
C GLU A 111 20.72 -10.95 1.16
N SER A 112 20.61 -10.70 2.47
CA SER A 112 19.33 -10.66 3.17
C SER A 112 18.65 -9.30 3.00
N ASP A 113 18.08 -9.05 1.82
CA ASP A 113 17.26 -7.86 1.57
C ASP A 113 16.12 -7.75 2.59
N GLY A 114 15.85 -6.55 3.11
CA GLY A 114 14.85 -6.34 4.15
C GLY A 114 15.33 -6.51 5.60
N LEU A 115 16.49 -7.14 5.82
CA LEU A 115 17.05 -7.37 7.16
C LEU A 115 17.25 -6.09 7.97
N LEU A 116 17.53 -4.97 7.30
CA LEU A 116 17.73 -3.65 7.92
C LEU A 116 16.58 -3.23 8.85
N CYS A 117 15.34 -3.69 8.58
CA CYS A 117 14.16 -3.40 9.40
C CYS A 117 14.19 -4.08 10.77
N PHE A 118 14.95 -5.16 10.91
CA PHE A 118 15.01 -6.04 12.08
C PHE A 118 16.33 -5.90 12.85
N ILE A 119 17.25 -5.08 12.36
CA ILE A 119 18.44 -4.66 13.12
C ILE A 119 18.00 -3.53 14.06
N MET A 120 18.29 -3.65 15.35
CA MET A 120 17.82 -2.70 16.37
C MET A 120 18.26 -1.27 16.08
N LEU A 121 17.35 -0.30 16.27
CA LEU A 121 17.60 1.14 16.12
C LEU A 121 18.17 1.75 17.39
N SER A 122 17.70 1.28 18.54
CA SER A 122 18.15 1.66 19.87
C SER A 122 18.47 0.41 20.68
N LYS A 123 19.26 0.54 21.76
CA LYS A 123 19.56 -0.57 22.66
C LYS A 123 18.27 -0.96 23.41
N PRO A 124 17.70 -2.15 23.18
CA PRO A 124 16.51 -2.56 23.91
C PRO A 124 16.86 -2.76 25.39
N GLY A 125 15.95 -2.41 26.30
CA GLY A 125 16.14 -2.70 27.72
C GLY A 125 16.32 -4.21 27.92
N GLY A 126 17.52 -4.63 28.33
CA GLY A 126 17.87 -6.04 28.59
C GLY A 126 18.74 -6.73 27.54
N LEU A 127 19.06 -6.11 26.40
CA LEU A 127 20.01 -6.65 25.42
C LEU A 127 21.35 -5.89 25.48
N GLU A 128 22.47 -6.62 25.46
CA GLU A 128 23.81 -6.03 25.57
C GLU A 128 24.31 -5.36 24.30
N VAL A 129 23.73 -5.72 23.15
CA VAL A 129 24.26 -5.35 21.84
C VAL A 129 23.72 -4.00 21.37
N ALA A 130 24.62 -3.03 21.19
CA ALA A 130 24.30 -1.74 20.63
C ALA A 130 24.15 -1.83 19.10
N PRO A 131 23.41 -0.93 18.43
CA PRO A 131 23.39 -0.85 16.97
C PRO A 131 24.81 -0.77 16.37
N GLU A 132 25.73 -0.09 17.07
CA GLU A 132 27.14 0.06 16.73
C GLU A 132 27.97 -1.22 16.97
N SER A 133 27.40 -2.28 17.51
CA SER A 133 28.11 -3.56 17.59
C SER A 133 28.03 -4.29 16.25
N TYR A 134 26.93 -4.14 15.50
CA TYR A 134 26.75 -4.81 14.21
C TYR A 134 27.79 -4.39 13.17
N TRP A 135 28.08 -3.09 13.07
CA TRP A 135 29.04 -2.60 12.09
C TRP A 135 30.51 -2.80 12.51
N ALA A 136 30.76 -3.29 13.73
CA ALA A 136 32.08 -3.49 14.31
C ALA A 136 32.55 -4.95 14.16
N MET A 137 31.64 -5.84 13.76
CA MET A 137 31.95 -7.25 13.49
C MET A 137 33.09 -7.38 12.47
N ALA A 138 34.06 -8.23 12.75
CA ALA A 138 35.10 -8.68 11.82
C ALA A 138 34.49 -9.46 10.65
N ASP A 139 35.26 -9.71 9.58
CA ASP A 139 34.71 -10.37 8.38
C ASP A 139 34.27 -11.81 8.66
N GLU A 140 34.99 -12.51 9.55
CA GLU A 140 34.67 -13.86 10.00
C GLU A 140 33.37 -13.88 10.83
N GLU A 141 33.16 -12.87 11.68
CA GLU A 141 31.94 -12.72 12.49
C GLU A 141 30.73 -12.40 11.62
N VAL A 142 30.89 -11.58 10.57
CA VAL A 142 29.83 -11.32 9.59
C VAL A 142 29.47 -12.59 8.82
N ALA A 143 30.46 -13.39 8.41
CA ALA A 143 30.22 -14.65 7.72
C ALA A 143 29.44 -15.64 8.60
N GLU A 144 29.82 -15.77 9.88
CA GLU A 144 29.09 -16.60 10.84
C GLU A 144 27.68 -16.07 11.10
N PHE A 145 27.52 -14.75 11.23
CA PHE A 145 26.22 -14.11 11.34
C PHE A 145 25.31 -14.43 10.14
N HIS A 146 25.82 -14.36 8.91
CA HIS A 146 25.07 -14.73 7.71
C HIS A 146 24.71 -16.22 7.68
N ARG A 147 25.61 -17.10 8.14
CA ARG A 147 25.34 -18.53 8.24
C ARG A 147 24.17 -18.82 9.18
N LEU A 148 24.12 -18.16 10.35
CA LEU A 148 23.04 -18.29 11.32
C LEU A 148 21.69 -17.77 10.78
N LEU A 149 21.74 -16.76 9.92
CA LEU A 149 20.56 -16.18 9.29
C LEU A 149 19.98 -17.03 8.14
N ASN A 150 20.70 -18.03 7.62
CA ASN A 150 20.24 -18.84 6.49
C ASN A 150 19.19 -19.89 6.88
N ASN A 151 17.99 -19.45 7.22
CA ASN A 151 16.85 -20.30 7.58
C ASN A 151 15.52 -19.73 7.07
N SER A 152 14.45 -20.54 7.09
CA SER A 152 13.13 -20.17 6.55
C SER A 152 12.50 -19.00 7.30
N TYR A 153 12.67 -18.94 8.62
CA TYR A 153 12.19 -17.84 9.44
C TYR A 153 12.78 -16.49 8.98
N THR A 154 14.12 -16.43 8.86
CA THR A 154 14.80 -15.20 8.44
C THR A 154 14.39 -14.78 7.03
N ARG A 155 14.23 -15.74 6.11
CA ARG A 155 13.75 -15.45 4.75
C ARG A 155 12.36 -14.79 4.76
N SER A 156 11.46 -15.28 5.61
CA SER A 156 10.10 -14.72 5.74
C SER A 156 10.11 -13.29 6.30
N ILE A 157 10.85 -13.02 7.38
CA ILE A 157 10.92 -11.66 7.93
C ILE A 157 11.62 -10.72 6.94
N CYS A 158 12.67 -11.18 6.26
CA CYS A 158 13.39 -10.39 5.26
C CYS A 158 12.49 -10.04 4.08
N ALA A 159 11.65 -10.97 3.61
CA ALA A 159 10.65 -10.68 2.58
C ALA A 159 9.67 -9.56 3.02
N ALA A 160 9.18 -9.59 4.26
CA ALA A 160 8.34 -8.53 4.81
C ALA A 160 9.09 -7.18 4.93
N GLY A 161 10.32 -7.21 5.45
CA GLY A 161 11.19 -6.05 5.56
C GLY A 161 11.51 -5.42 4.21
N LYS A 162 11.75 -6.25 3.19
CA LYS A 162 12.00 -5.80 1.81
C LYS A 162 10.76 -5.14 1.24
N ALA A 163 9.59 -5.77 1.40
CA ALA A 163 8.33 -5.20 0.93
C ALA A 163 8.03 -3.83 1.59
N PHE A 164 8.41 -3.66 2.86
CA PHE A 164 8.34 -2.36 3.53
C PHE A 164 9.35 -1.37 2.94
N GLN A 165 10.62 -1.74 2.78
CA GLN A 165 11.66 -0.87 2.20
C GLN A 165 11.34 -0.41 0.77
N ASP A 166 10.83 -1.32 -0.06
CA ASP A 166 10.40 -1.01 -1.43
C ASP A 166 9.29 0.06 -1.42
N SER A 167 8.36 -0.01 -0.45
CA SER A 167 7.27 0.98 -0.30
C SER A 167 7.77 2.40 0.04
N LEU A 168 8.94 2.52 0.69
CA LEU A 168 9.58 3.81 0.99
C LEU A 168 10.23 4.43 -0.26
N GLY A 169 10.64 3.58 -1.20
CA GLY A 169 11.33 3.96 -2.43
C GLY A 169 10.45 4.60 -3.50
N GLY A 170 9.17 4.86 -3.21
CA GLY A 170 8.23 5.43 -4.16
C GLY A 170 7.32 4.43 -4.87
N ALA A 171 7.41 3.14 -4.51
CA ALA A 171 6.40 2.16 -4.85
C ALA A 171 5.06 2.44 -4.13
N GLU A 172 4.04 1.70 -4.53
CA GLU A 172 2.78 1.60 -3.79
C GLU A 172 3.05 1.21 -2.34
N ASP A 173 2.28 1.77 -1.40
CA ASP A 173 2.34 1.34 -0.01
C ASP A 173 1.91 -0.13 0.07
N THR A 174 2.71 -0.93 0.77
CA THR A 174 2.40 -2.35 1.01
C THR A 174 1.53 -2.48 2.25
N GLU A 175 0.29 -2.98 2.13
CA GLU A 175 -0.49 -3.47 3.28
C GLU A 175 0.10 -4.81 3.76
N PHE A 176 0.23 -5.00 5.06
CA PHE A 176 0.59 -6.31 5.63
C PHE A 176 -0.62 -6.99 6.27
N ARG A 177 -0.69 -8.32 6.18
CA ARG A 177 -1.83 -9.12 6.67
C ARG A 177 -2.15 -8.88 8.15
N TRP A 178 -1.14 -8.66 8.99
CA TRP A 178 -1.36 -8.34 10.41
C TRP A 178 -2.09 -7.00 10.64
N GLU A 179 -2.06 -6.07 9.70
CA GLU A 179 -2.65 -4.74 9.86
C GLU A 179 -4.19 -4.76 9.84
N SER A 180 -4.80 -5.72 9.13
CA SER A 180 -6.25 -5.83 8.93
C SER A 180 -6.98 -6.57 10.06
N ILE A 181 -6.26 -7.41 10.81
CA ILE A 181 -6.78 -8.24 11.91
C ILE A 181 -6.52 -7.64 13.30
N ASN A 182 -5.97 -6.42 13.37
CA ASN A 182 -5.62 -5.73 14.62
C ASN A 182 -4.87 -6.61 15.63
N LEU A 183 -4.05 -7.55 15.15
CA LEU A 183 -3.28 -8.41 16.05
C LEU A 183 -2.22 -7.59 16.80
N THR A 184 -2.14 -7.83 18.11
CA THR A 184 -1.07 -7.27 18.93
C THR A 184 0.23 -8.02 18.65
N PRO A 185 1.41 -7.39 18.77
CA PRO A 185 2.69 -8.08 18.58
C PRO A 185 2.83 -9.35 19.42
N ALA A 186 2.24 -9.37 20.63
CA ALA A 186 2.21 -10.54 21.50
C ALA A 186 1.46 -11.73 20.88
N LYS A 187 0.33 -11.49 20.21
CA LYS A 187 -0.43 -12.52 19.49
C LYS A 187 0.25 -12.95 18.18
N VAL A 188 1.23 -12.19 17.69
CA VAL A 188 2.02 -12.48 16.48
C VAL A 188 3.22 -13.38 16.73
N LEU A 189 3.35 -13.98 17.90
CA LEU A 189 4.50 -14.83 18.23
C LEU A 189 4.16 -16.32 18.40
N GLU A 190 2.90 -16.71 18.21
CA GLU A 190 2.45 -18.10 18.28
C GLU A 190 2.67 -18.86 16.95
N GLU A 191 2.49 -20.18 16.94
CA GLU A 191 2.68 -21.01 15.73
C GLU A 191 1.69 -20.58 14.62
N ASN A 192 2.16 -20.43 13.38
CA ASN A 192 1.49 -19.85 12.19
C ASN A 192 1.65 -18.33 11.94
N MET A 193 2.41 -17.61 12.78
CA MET A 193 2.41 -16.14 12.71
C MET A 193 3.26 -15.47 11.60
N LEU A 194 4.25 -16.17 11.01
CA LEU A 194 5.02 -15.64 9.86
C LEU A 194 4.13 -15.32 8.65
N SER A 195 3.02 -16.04 8.49
CA SER A 195 2.06 -15.79 7.42
C SER A 195 1.45 -14.39 7.50
N TYR A 196 1.29 -13.84 8.71
CA TYR A 196 0.72 -12.51 8.90
C TYR A 196 1.73 -11.38 8.67
N LEU A 197 3.04 -11.67 8.69
CA LEU A 197 4.08 -10.73 8.26
C LEU A 197 4.08 -10.51 6.75
N ALA A 198 3.50 -11.43 5.99
CA ALA A 198 3.47 -11.31 4.54
C ALA A 198 2.64 -10.09 4.11
N PRO A 199 3.00 -9.47 2.97
CA PRO A 199 2.13 -8.53 2.29
C PRO A 199 0.72 -9.11 2.08
N PHE A 200 -0.29 -8.26 2.16
CA PHE A 200 -1.62 -8.60 1.71
C PHE A 200 -1.60 -8.96 0.21
N PRO A 201 -2.30 -10.03 -0.24
CA PRO A 201 -2.25 -10.47 -1.63
C PRO A 201 -2.82 -9.43 -2.60
N SER A 202 -1.94 -8.61 -3.17
CA SER A 202 -2.33 -7.57 -4.11
C SER A 202 -2.51 -8.12 -5.53
N ILE A 203 -3.63 -7.80 -6.19
CA ILE A 203 -3.94 -8.20 -7.58
C ILE A 203 -4.36 -7.00 -8.43
N SER A 204 -3.95 -6.98 -9.70
CA SER A 204 -4.27 -5.89 -10.63
C SER A 204 -5.56 -6.09 -11.41
N LYS A 205 -6.10 -7.31 -11.44
CA LYS A 205 -7.33 -7.70 -12.14
C LYS A 205 -8.21 -8.55 -11.24
N ASN A 206 -9.52 -8.48 -11.46
CA ASN A 206 -10.47 -9.32 -10.73
C ASN A 206 -10.28 -10.80 -11.05
N ILE A 207 -10.54 -11.65 -10.06
CA ILE A 207 -10.49 -13.10 -10.21
C ILE A 207 -11.91 -13.60 -10.39
N TYR A 208 -12.19 -14.21 -11.54
CA TYR A 208 -13.39 -15.00 -11.75
C TYR A 208 -12.97 -16.47 -11.91
N ASP A 209 -13.48 -17.33 -11.03
CA ASP A 209 -13.20 -18.76 -11.04
C ASP A 209 -14.53 -19.54 -10.93
N PRO A 210 -15.09 -20.02 -12.05
CA PRO A 210 -16.36 -20.75 -12.03
C PRO A 210 -16.26 -22.08 -11.27
N ALA A 211 -15.07 -22.68 -11.17
CA ALA A 211 -14.89 -23.95 -10.45
C ALA A 211 -15.07 -23.78 -8.93
N ARG A 212 -14.83 -22.58 -8.38
CA ARG A 212 -15.12 -22.25 -6.97
C ARG A 212 -16.62 -22.05 -6.70
N HIS A 213 -17.42 -21.89 -7.74
CA HIS A 213 -18.84 -21.57 -7.65
C HIS A 213 -19.70 -22.39 -8.64
N PRO A 214 -19.67 -23.73 -8.56
CA PRO A 214 -20.32 -24.59 -9.54
C PRO A 214 -21.85 -24.41 -9.60
N ASN A 215 -22.47 -23.97 -8.50
CA ASN A 215 -23.91 -23.76 -8.38
C ASN A 215 -24.28 -22.27 -8.38
N TRP A 216 -23.55 -21.42 -9.11
CA TRP A 216 -23.85 -19.98 -9.17
C TRP A 216 -25.21 -19.74 -9.83
N PRO A 217 -26.23 -19.27 -9.09
CA PRO A 217 -27.54 -19.00 -9.66
C PRO A 217 -27.46 -17.83 -10.65
N ARG A 218 -28.21 -17.92 -11.75
CA ARG A 218 -28.35 -16.79 -12.69
C ARG A 218 -28.89 -15.57 -11.93
N PRO A 219 -28.24 -14.40 -12.00
CA PRO A 219 -28.77 -13.18 -11.39
C PRO A 219 -30.16 -12.87 -11.94
N GLN A 220 -31.08 -12.40 -11.08
CA GLN A 220 -32.48 -12.20 -11.45
C GLN A 220 -32.66 -11.25 -12.64
N ALA A 221 -31.82 -10.22 -12.73
CA ALA A 221 -31.86 -9.25 -13.81
C ALA A 221 -31.07 -9.65 -15.05
N TRP A 222 -30.35 -10.79 -15.03
CA TRP A 222 -29.53 -11.21 -16.16
C TRP A 222 -30.41 -11.56 -17.37
N PRO A 223 -30.13 -11.01 -18.57
CA PRO A 223 -30.96 -11.27 -19.74
C PRO A 223 -31.07 -12.76 -20.07
N ALA A 224 -32.28 -13.21 -20.43
CA ALA A 224 -32.57 -14.62 -20.58
C ALA A 224 -31.80 -15.27 -21.74
N GLU A 225 -31.58 -14.49 -22.79
CA GLU A 225 -30.89 -14.80 -24.03
C GLU A 225 -29.36 -14.77 -23.92
N TRP A 226 -28.81 -14.22 -22.83
CA TRP A 226 -27.37 -14.21 -22.59
C TRP A 226 -26.89 -15.53 -22.00
N PRO A 227 -25.66 -15.96 -22.33
CA PRO A 227 -25.09 -17.19 -21.79
C PRO A 227 -24.94 -17.13 -20.27
N TRP A 228 -25.10 -18.28 -19.62
CA TRP A 228 -24.85 -18.47 -18.18
C TRP A 228 -24.49 -19.93 -17.90
N PRO A 229 -23.49 -20.24 -17.04
CA PRO A 229 -22.62 -19.31 -16.30
C PRO A 229 -21.51 -18.72 -17.20
N VAL A 230 -21.21 -17.44 -16.98
CA VAL A 230 -20.08 -16.71 -17.59
C VAL A 230 -19.51 -15.72 -16.57
N ASP A 231 -18.36 -15.09 -16.87
CA ASP A 231 -17.86 -13.95 -16.09
C ASP A 231 -18.93 -12.83 -16.10
N PRO A 232 -19.58 -12.53 -14.96
CA PRO A 232 -20.70 -11.59 -14.92
C PRO A 232 -20.27 -10.14 -15.19
N THR A 233 -18.96 -9.86 -15.22
CA THR A 233 -18.42 -8.56 -15.60
C THR A 233 -18.16 -8.42 -17.09
N SER A 234 -18.23 -9.50 -17.86
CA SER A 234 -17.97 -9.48 -19.30
C SER A 234 -19.21 -9.16 -20.12
N GLU A 235 -19.09 -8.22 -21.06
CA GLU A 235 -20.14 -7.86 -22.02
C GLU A 235 -19.92 -8.55 -23.39
N GLY A 236 -18.78 -9.21 -23.60
CA GLY A 236 -18.45 -9.89 -24.85
C GLY A 236 -18.15 -8.98 -26.05
N ALA A 237 -18.61 -7.72 -26.04
CA ALA A 237 -18.28 -6.71 -27.05
C ALA A 237 -16.95 -5.98 -26.72
N ALA A 238 -16.13 -5.73 -27.74
CA ALA A 238 -14.92 -4.94 -27.56
C ALA A 238 -15.26 -3.45 -27.35
N GLY A 239 -14.56 -2.80 -26.43
CA GLY A 239 -14.77 -1.38 -26.14
C GLY A 239 -14.16 -0.95 -24.82
N CYS A 240 -13.85 0.35 -24.71
CA CYS A 240 -13.31 0.96 -23.51
C CYS A 240 -13.95 2.32 -23.28
N GLU A 241 -14.42 2.59 -22.07
CA GLU A 241 -14.88 3.92 -21.64
C GLU A 241 -13.72 4.79 -21.13
N LEU A 242 -12.50 4.22 -21.04
CA LEU A 242 -11.33 4.94 -20.56
C LEU A 242 -10.51 5.58 -21.68
N CYS A 243 -10.64 5.10 -22.91
CA CYS A 243 -9.98 5.60 -24.11
C CYS A 243 -10.86 5.42 -25.35
N GLU A 244 -10.44 5.97 -26.49
CA GLU A 244 -11.14 5.84 -27.77
C GLU A 244 -10.84 4.51 -28.50
N GLY A 245 -10.11 3.59 -27.86
CA GLY A 245 -9.69 2.32 -28.45
C GLY A 245 -10.84 1.31 -28.58
N THR A 246 -10.91 0.64 -29.73
CA THR A 246 -12.04 -0.23 -30.13
C THR A 246 -11.82 -1.73 -29.89
N THR A 247 -10.65 -2.17 -29.42
CA THR A 247 -10.31 -3.60 -29.27
C THR A 247 -9.75 -3.94 -27.89
N ALA A 248 -8.41 -3.97 -27.77
CA ALA A 248 -7.68 -4.22 -26.53
C ALA A 248 -6.86 -2.98 -26.20
N CYS A 249 -7.00 -2.50 -24.96
CA CYS A 249 -6.21 -1.39 -24.44
C CYS A 249 -5.49 -1.79 -23.15
N ASP A 250 -4.48 -1.02 -22.79
CA ASP A 250 -3.73 -1.15 -21.55
C ASP A 250 -4.24 -0.18 -20.46
N CYS A 251 -5.48 0.33 -20.58
CA CYS A 251 -6.01 1.34 -19.66
C CYS A 251 -6.12 0.86 -18.21
N ILE A 252 -6.18 -0.45 -17.95
CA ILE A 252 -6.09 -0.97 -16.57
C ILE A 252 -4.71 -0.69 -15.97
N ASP A 253 -3.67 -0.80 -16.79
CA ASP A 253 -2.28 -0.69 -16.35
C ASP A 253 -1.78 0.77 -16.43
N ASN A 254 -2.23 1.52 -17.45
CA ASN A 254 -1.72 2.86 -17.77
C ASN A 254 -2.78 3.98 -17.76
N GLY A 255 -4.06 3.65 -17.60
CA GLY A 255 -5.16 4.62 -17.62
C GLY A 255 -5.43 5.34 -16.29
N PHE A 256 -4.66 5.03 -15.23
CA PHE A 256 -4.80 5.60 -13.90
C PHE A 256 -3.56 6.41 -13.48
N PRO A 257 -3.70 7.35 -12.52
CA PRO A 257 -2.58 8.11 -11.98
C PRO A 257 -1.42 7.21 -11.53
N LYS A 258 -0.20 7.57 -11.95
CA LYS A 258 1.04 6.89 -11.53
C LYS A 258 1.35 7.11 -10.06
N VAL A 259 0.93 8.24 -9.50
CA VAL A 259 1.04 8.51 -8.06
C VAL A 259 -0.15 7.86 -7.39
N LYS A 260 0.14 6.90 -6.51
CA LYS A 260 -0.88 6.08 -5.84
C LYS A 260 -1.13 6.63 -4.44
N PRO A 261 -2.36 6.46 -3.90
CA PRO A 261 -2.67 6.86 -2.53
C PRO A 261 -1.74 6.17 -1.50
N ARG A 262 -1.53 6.82 -0.35
CA ARG A 262 -0.79 6.22 0.78
C ARG A 262 -1.75 5.54 1.75
N ILE A 263 -1.30 4.46 2.37
CA ILE A 263 -2.06 3.78 3.41
C ILE A 263 -1.76 4.48 4.73
N LYS A 264 -2.81 5.00 5.38
CA LYS A 264 -2.72 5.73 6.66
C LYS A 264 -3.73 5.17 7.67
N ARG A 265 -3.50 5.42 8.96
CA ARG A 265 -4.49 5.15 10.01
C ARG A 265 -5.29 6.41 10.30
N TYR A 266 -6.60 6.26 10.33
CA TYR A 266 -7.57 7.29 10.67
C TYR A 266 -8.30 6.91 11.96
N GLU A 267 -8.43 7.89 12.86
CA GLU A 267 -8.98 7.70 14.19
C GLU A 267 -10.44 7.20 14.14
N GLY A 268 -10.68 6.04 14.75
CA GLY A 268 -12.00 5.39 14.78
C GLY A 268 -12.43 4.74 13.46
N LYS A 269 -11.57 4.71 12.43
CA LYS A 269 -11.86 4.09 11.13
C LYS A 269 -10.89 2.96 10.75
N GLY A 270 -9.70 2.93 11.37
CA GLY A 270 -8.67 1.94 11.03
C GLY A 270 -7.80 2.42 9.87
N LEU A 271 -7.43 1.52 8.95
CA LEU A 271 -6.68 1.89 7.75
C LEU A 271 -7.57 2.68 6.78
N GLY A 272 -6.96 3.58 6.01
CA GLY A 272 -7.59 4.41 4.99
C GLY A 272 -6.60 4.82 3.92
N LEU A 273 -7.09 5.44 2.84
CA LEU A 273 -6.25 5.95 1.77
C LEU A 273 -6.12 7.47 1.84
N GLN A 274 -4.88 7.96 1.86
CA GLN A 274 -4.54 9.37 1.78
C GLN A 274 -4.20 9.76 0.34
N ALA A 275 -4.79 10.86 -0.14
CA ALA A 275 -4.49 11.43 -1.44
C ALA A 275 -3.07 12.03 -1.49
N VAL A 276 -2.39 11.85 -2.61
CA VAL A 276 -1.00 12.29 -2.82
C VAL A 276 -0.91 13.07 -4.11
N ALA A 277 -0.54 14.34 -4.02
CA ALA A 277 -0.26 15.17 -5.19
C ALA A 277 1.22 15.09 -5.59
N ALA A 278 1.55 15.65 -6.75
CA ALA A 278 2.95 15.79 -7.17
C ALA A 278 3.75 16.73 -6.25
N SER A 279 3.10 17.76 -5.71
CA SER A 279 3.68 18.70 -4.74
C SER A 279 2.73 18.95 -3.56
N PRO A 280 3.26 19.29 -2.36
CA PRO A 280 2.47 19.59 -1.18
C PRO A 280 1.38 20.64 -1.40
N GLY A 281 0.19 20.40 -0.85
CA GLY A 281 -0.93 21.35 -0.85
C GLY A 281 -1.64 21.51 -2.20
N GLN A 282 -1.18 20.82 -3.25
CA GLN A 282 -1.86 20.82 -4.55
C GLN A 282 -3.06 19.86 -4.55
N ILE A 283 -3.91 20.02 -5.56
CA ILE A 283 -4.94 19.05 -5.89
C ILE A 283 -4.25 17.75 -6.34
N ALA A 284 -4.51 16.67 -5.61
CA ALA A 284 -4.05 15.33 -5.97
C ALA A 284 -4.93 14.73 -7.07
N TYR A 285 -6.24 14.88 -6.93
CA TYR A 285 -7.24 14.42 -7.90
C TYR A 285 -8.27 15.52 -8.15
N PRO A 286 -8.34 16.10 -9.35
CA PRO A 286 -9.39 17.06 -9.66
C PRO A 286 -10.75 16.37 -9.70
N LYS A 287 -11.83 17.15 -9.57
CA LYS A 287 -13.20 16.65 -9.72
C LYS A 287 -13.35 15.84 -11.02
N ASN A 288 -14.05 14.72 -10.94
CA ASN A 288 -14.26 13.72 -11.99
C ASN A 288 -13.00 12.95 -12.43
N ALA A 289 -11.85 13.15 -11.78
CA ALA A 289 -10.66 12.34 -12.06
C ALA A 289 -10.87 10.89 -11.62
N ARG A 290 -10.31 9.97 -12.42
CA ARG A 290 -10.23 8.55 -12.11
C ARG A 290 -9.01 8.35 -11.21
N ILE A 291 -9.24 7.85 -10.00
CA ILE A 291 -8.20 7.67 -8.98
C ILE A 291 -7.53 6.29 -9.17
N GLY A 292 -8.32 5.27 -9.49
CA GLY A 292 -7.92 3.89 -9.70
C GLY A 292 -9.13 3.00 -9.84
N HIS A 293 -8.95 1.68 -9.75
CA HIS A 293 -10.03 0.70 -9.70
C HIS A 293 -9.83 -0.26 -8.54
N ILE A 294 -10.92 -0.75 -7.97
CA ILE A 294 -10.88 -1.77 -6.92
C ILE A 294 -10.83 -3.16 -7.54
N THR A 295 -10.05 -4.06 -6.92
CA THR A 295 -9.96 -5.46 -7.34
C THR A 295 -10.32 -6.44 -6.23
N GLY A 296 -10.70 -7.65 -6.62
CA GLY A 296 -11.07 -8.73 -5.71
C GLY A 296 -11.52 -9.99 -6.46
N GLU A 297 -12.12 -10.92 -5.73
CA GLU A 297 -12.74 -12.12 -6.26
C GLU A 297 -14.20 -11.82 -6.64
N ILE A 298 -14.61 -12.20 -7.84
CA ILE A 298 -15.98 -12.07 -8.33
C ILE A 298 -16.78 -13.28 -7.82
N VAL A 299 -17.78 -13.02 -7.00
CA VAL A 299 -18.55 -14.05 -6.29
C VAL A 299 -20.06 -13.85 -6.42
N PRO A 300 -20.89 -14.90 -6.19
CA PRO A 300 -22.33 -14.78 -6.18
C PRO A 300 -22.85 -13.73 -5.20
N LEU A 301 -23.97 -13.11 -5.56
CA LEU A 301 -24.71 -12.25 -4.65
C LEU A 301 -24.97 -12.98 -3.34
N HIS A 302 -24.78 -12.26 -2.23
CA HIS A 302 -25.03 -12.76 -0.88
C HIS A 302 -24.15 -13.95 -0.44
N LYS A 303 -23.04 -14.26 -1.11
CA LYS A 303 -22.11 -15.31 -0.63
C LYS A 303 -21.51 -14.93 0.74
N TYR A 304 -21.16 -13.66 0.92
CA TYR A 304 -20.55 -13.15 2.16
C TYR A 304 -21.42 -12.06 2.81
N ARG A 305 -22.66 -12.39 3.21
CA ARG A 305 -23.63 -11.43 3.79
C ARG A 305 -23.10 -10.67 5.01
N GLU A 306 -22.26 -11.32 5.80
CA GLU A 306 -21.73 -10.76 7.06
C GLU A 306 -20.37 -10.07 6.88
N SER A 307 -19.79 -10.12 5.67
CA SER A 307 -18.48 -9.50 5.42
C SER A 307 -18.62 -8.02 5.10
N HIS A 308 -17.76 -7.20 5.68
CA HIS A 308 -17.60 -5.79 5.32
C HIS A 308 -16.68 -5.57 4.10
N TRP A 309 -16.19 -6.66 3.50
CA TRP A 309 -15.26 -6.64 2.36
C TRP A 309 -15.93 -7.03 1.05
N VAL A 310 -17.23 -6.76 0.90
CA VAL A 310 -17.96 -6.98 -0.33
C VAL A 310 -18.49 -5.68 -0.90
N LEU A 311 -18.42 -5.57 -2.22
CA LEU A 311 -19.07 -4.51 -2.98
C LEU A 311 -20.01 -5.15 -3.98
N GLU A 312 -21.24 -4.64 -4.05
CA GLU A 312 -22.16 -5.04 -5.11
C GLU A 312 -21.70 -4.46 -6.44
N PHE A 313 -21.66 -5.31 -7.45
CA PHE A 313 -21.21 -4.96 -8.79
C PHE A 313 -22.42 -4.85 -9.72
N THR A 314 -22.60 -3.67 -10.31
CA THR A 314 -23.72 -3.39 -11.23
C THR A 314 -23.25 -3.34 -12.67
N ARG A 315 -24.15 -3.72 -13.59
CA ARG A 315 -23.95 -3.72 -15.03
C ARG A 315 -24.89 -2.69 -15.67
N PRO A 316 -24.37 -1.52 -16.06
CA PRO A 316 -25.18 -0.44 -16.67
C PRO A 316 -25.99 -0.87 -17.89
N ASP A 317 -25.53 -1.88 -18.62
CA ASP A 317 -26.11 -2.40 -19.85
C ASP A 317 -27.26 -3.41 -19.66
N ILE A 318 -27.56 -3.82 -18.43
CA ILE A 318 -28.57 -4.86 -18.14
C ILE A 318 -29.95 -4.27 -17.80
N ASP A 319 -30.02 -3.04 -17.29
CA ASP A 319 -31.28 -2.30 -17.08
C ASP A 319 -30.97 -0.83 -16.71
N ASP A 320 -31.33 0.11 -17.60
CA ASP A 320 -31.10 1.54 -17.42
C ASP A 320 -31.87 2.14 -16.24
N ALA A 321 -32.99 1.53 -15.83
CA ALA A 321 -33.87 2.11 -14.82
C ALA A 321 -33.40 1.80 -13.38
N HIS A 322 -32.86 0.60 -13.14
CA HIS A 322 -32.58 0.12 -11.78
C HIS A 322 -31.13 -0.37 -11.58
N THR A 323 -30.36 -0.65 -12.64
CA THR A 323 -28.99 -1.18 -12.60
C THR A 323 -28.73 -2.18 -11.45
N PRO A 324 -29.50 -3.28 -11.39
CA PRO A 324 -29.39 -4.25 -10.32
C PRO A 324 -28.00 -4.86 -10.24
N ALA A 325 -27.58 -5.23 -9.03
CA ALA A 325 -26.33 -5.94 -8.82
C ALA A 325 -26.38 -7.31 -9.50
N VAL A 326 -25.31 -7.67 -10.22
CA VAL A 326 -25.17 -8.96 -10.92
C VAL A 326 -24.25 -9.94 -10.19
N CYS A 327 -23.32 -9.41 -9.41
CA CYS A 327 -22.40 -10.17 -8.58
C CYS A 327 -21.88 -9.30 -7.42
N GLN A 328 -21.07 -9.90 -6.56
CA GLN A 328 -20.29 -9.18 -5.55
C GLN A 328 -18.81 -9.26 -5.90
N LEU A 329 -18.07 -8.21 -5.58
CA LEU A 329 -16.62 -8.21 -5.54
C LEU A 329 -16.18 -8.38 -4.08
N PHE A 330 -15.64 -9.55 -3.75
CA PHE A 330 -15.08 -9.84 -2.43
C PHE A 330 -13.60 -9.47 -2.40
N CYS A 331 -13.24 -8.49 -1.57
CA CYS A 331 -11.88 -8.01 -1.41
C CYS A 331 -11.27 -8.40 -0.05
N GLY A 332 -11.84 -9.38 0.68
CA GLY A 332 -11.38 -9.73 2.03
C GLY A 332 -10.01 -10.39 2.07
N GLU A 333 -9.73 -11.31 1.15
CA GLU A 333 -8.51 -12.15 1.14
C GLU A 333 -7.47 -11.72 0.10
N THR A 334 -7.92 -11.04 -0.96
CA THR A 334 -7.10 -10.53 -2.05
C THR A 334 -7.80 -9.33 -2.68
N GLY A 335 -7.04 -8.43 -3.29
CA GLY A 335 -7.56 -7.20 -3.89
C GLY A 335 -6.44 -6.21 -4.09
N ASN A 336 -6.71 -4.92 -4.13
CA ASN A 336 -5.67 -3.89 -4.09
C ASN A 336 -5.99 -2.86 -2.99
N CYS A 337 -5.16 -1.83 -2.86
CA CYS A 337 -5.28 -0.86 -1.77
C CYS A 337 -6.64 -0.13 -1.71
N PHE A 338 -7.39 -0.05 -2.82
CA PHE A 338 -8.70 0.61 -2.85
C PHE A 338 -9.77 -0.10 -2.00
N ARG A 339 -9.53 -1.34 -1.57
CA ARG A 339 -10.34 -2.00 -0.53
C ARG A 339 -10.35 -1.22 0.80
N LEU A 340 -9.31 -0.42 1.06
CA LEU A 340 -9.14 0.33 2.31
C LEU A 340 -9.84 1.71 2.29
N LEU A 341 -10.58 2.06 1.24
CA LEU A 341 -11.30 3.33 1.19
C LEU A 341 -12.37 3.38 2.27
N ASN A 342 -12.25 4.30 3.22
CA ASN A 342 -13.23 4.46 4.30
C ASN A 342 -14.52 5.13 3.86
N HIS A 343 -15.55 4.95 4.67
CA HIS A 343 -16.81 5.66 4.52
C HIS A 343 -16.74 7.13 4.97
N ASP A 344 -17.43 7.99 4.22
CA ASP A 344 -17.98 9.24 4.73
C ASP A 344 -19.37 9.52 4.14
N CYS A 345 -20.29 10.10 4.93
CA CYS A 345 -21.63 10.47 4.45
C CYS A 345 -21.61 11.64 3.44
N LYS A 346 -20.52 12.42 3.39
CA LYS A 346 -20.24 13.40 2.32
C LYS A 346 -18.89 13.06 1.67
N PRO A 347 -18.84 11.96 0.89
CA PRO A 347 -17.60 11.37 0.43
C PRO A 347 -16.85 12.27 -0.56
N SER A 348 -15.56 12.00 -0.74
CA SER A 348 -14.72 12.67 -1.76
C SER A 348 -14.68 11.92 -3.08
N ALA A 349 -15.02 10.64 -3.09
CA ALA A 349 -15.05 9.79 -4.27
C ALA A 349 -16.28 8.87 -4.28
N ARG A 350 -16.50 8.19 -5.41
CA ARG A 350 -17.52 7.16 -5.59
C ARG A 350 -16.98 5.99 -6.41
N PHE A 351 -17.61 4.83 -6.28
CA PHE A 351 -17.43 3.73 -7.23
C PHE A 351 -18.35 3.94 -8.44
N THR A 352 -17.84 3.62 -9.63
CA THR A 352 -18.59 3.62 -10.89
C THR A 352 -18.18 2.43 -11.73
N SER A 353 -19.14 1.76 -12.36
CA SER A 353 -18.86 0.71 -13.32
C SER A 353 -18.40 1.33 -14.63
N LYS A 354 -17.24 0.90 -15.13
CA LYS A 354 -16.68 1.32 -16.42
C LYS A 354 -16.25 0.12 -17.24
N LYS A 355 -16.62 0.08 -18.50
CA LYS A 355 -16.20 -0.92 -19.48
C LYS A 355 -14.77 -0.66 -19.93
N VAL A 356 -13.93 -1.70 -19.87
CA VAL A 356 -12.53 -1.68 -20.31
C VAL A 356 -12.21 -2.99 -21.02
N SER A 357 -11.91 -2.91 -22.32
CA SER A 357 -11.67 -4.07 -23.17
C SER A 357 -12.78 -5.14 -23.04
N GLY A 358 -14.04 -4.71 -23.08
CA GLY A 358 -15.23 -5.59 -23.03
C GLY A 358 -15.55 -6.20 -21.67
N ARG A 359 -14.93 -5.71 -20.59
CA ARG A 359 -15.27 -6.08 -19.21
C ARG A 359 -15.53 -4.84 -18.38
N TYR A 360 -16.58 -4.88 -17.56
CA TYR A 360 -16.81 -3.85 -16.56
C TYR A 360 -15.83 -4.01 -15.39
N ILE A 361 -15.32 -2.89 -14.90
CA ILE A 361 -14.53 -2.78 -13.67
C ILE A 361 -15.14 -1.70 -12.77
N MET A 362 -14.90 -1.77 -11.45
CA MET A 362 -15.29 -0.71 -10.53
C MET A 362 -14.18 0.33 -10.39
N VAL A 363 -14.40 1.51 -10.99
CA VAL A 363 -13.49 2.66 -10.95
C VAL A 363 -13.85 3.57 -9.78
N VAL A 364 -12.83 4.06 -9.09
CA VAL A 364 -12.93 5.10 -8.07
C VAL A 364 -12.80 6.46 -8.76
N GLU A 365 -13.87 7.25 -8.76
CA GLU A 365 -13.92 8.59 -9.37
C GLU A 365 -14.08 9.68 -8.30
N ALA A 366 -13.32 10.77 -8.42
CA ALA A 366 -13.42 11.92 -7.54
C ALA A 366 -14.74 12.69 -7.77
N LEU A 367 -15.48 12.96 -6.69
CA LEU A 367 -16.73 13.76 -6.71
C LEU A 367 -16.47 15.27 -6.64
N LYS A 368 -15.30 15.65 -6.14
CA LYS A 368 -14.81 17.02 -5.92
C LYS A 368 -13.30 17.01 -6.00
N ASP A 369 -12.68 18.19 -6.01
CA ASP A 369 -11.23 18.28 -5.89
C ASP A 369 -10.77 17.67 -4.57
N ILE A 370 -9.81 16.74 -4.65
CA ILE A 370 -9.21 16.06 -3.52
C ILE A 370 -7.78 16.57 -3.38
N TYR A 371 -7.50 17.20 -2.24
CA TYR A 371 -6.21 17.84 -1.96
C TYR A 371 -5.21 16.83 -1.38
N ASP A 372 -3.93 17.08 -1.63
CA ASP A 372 -2.81 16.38 -1.01
C ASP A 372 -2.99 16.24 0.51
N GLY A 373 -2.71 15.05 1.04
CA GLY A 373 -2.77 14.78 2.47
C GLY A 373 -4.18 14.49 3.03
N THR A 374 -5.25 14.65 2.23
CA THR A 374 -6.62 14.39 2.69
C THR A 374 -7.03 12.92 2.54
N GLU A 375 -7.97 12.45 3.35
CA GLU A 375 -8.54 11.09 3.24
C GLU A 375 -9.43 10.99 1.99
N ILE A 376 -9.23 9.94 1.19
CA ILE A 376 -10.13 9.56 0.11
C ILE A 376 -11.22 8.69 0.72
N THR A 377 -12.48 9.10 0.59
CA THR A 377 -13.63 8.43 1.18
C THR A 377 -14.73 8.19 0.15
N VAL A 378 -15.51 7.13 0.38
CA VAL A 378 -16.64 6.72 -0.46
C VAL A 378 -17.92 6.58 0.37
N SER A 379 -19.08 6.47 -0.27
CA SER A 379 -20.29 6.05 0.44
C SER A 379 -20.35 4.52 0.45
N TYR A 380 -20.63 3.92 1.61
CA TYR A 380 -20.93 2.48 1.71
C TYR A 380 -22.42 2.18 1.50
N GLY A 381 -23.20 3.19 1.12
CA GLY A 381 -24.66 3.10 1.03
C GLY A 381 -25.35 3.40 2.36
N ASN A 382 -26.66 3.59 2.27
CA ASN A 382 -27.49 3.89 3.42
C ASN A 382 -27.60 2.66 4.33
N GLY A 383 -27.49 2.85 5.65
CA GLY A 383 -27.70 1.79 6.63
C GLY A 383 -26.52 0.87 6.90
N PHE A 384 -25.38 0.99 6.18
CA PHE A 384 -24.22 0.11 6.38
C PHE A 384 -23.73 0.07 7.84
N PHE A 385 -23.65 1.23 8.50
CA PHE A 385 -23.22 1.33 9.90
C PHE A 385 -24.39 1.36 10.90
N GLY A 386 -25.62 1.12 10.45
CA GLY A 386 -26.82 1.40 11.25
C GLY A 386 -26.79 2.84 11.79
N GLU A 387 -26.89 2.99 13.11
CA GLU A 387 -26.89 4.30 13.78
C GLU A 387 -25.48 4.82 14.15
N ALA A 388 -24.44 3.98 14.11
CA ALA A 388 -23.14 4.25 14.74
C ALA A 388 -22.05 4.68 13.74
N CYS A 389 -22.36 5.60 12.81
CA CYS A 389 -21.39 6.08 11.84
C CYS A 389 -20.32 6.99 12.47
N SER A 390 -19.05 6.57 12.42
CA SER A 390 -17.90 7.33 12.94
C SER A 390 -17.21 8.22 11.89
N CYS A 391 -17.90 8.57 10.80
CA CYS A 391 -17.32 9.43 9.76
C CYS A 391 -17.16 10.89 10.21
N GLN A 392 -16.34 11.66 9.48
CA GLN A 392 -16.03 13.03 9.87
C GLN A 392 -17.28 13.92 9.76
N THR A 393 -18.10 13.70 8.74
CA THR A 393 -19.37 14.42 8.55
C THR A 393 -20.32 14.24 9.75
N CYS A 394 -20.48 13.01 10.25
CA CYS A 394 -21.36 12.75 11.40
C CYS A 394 -20.78 13.31 12.71
N LYS A 395 -19.46 13.18 12.92
CA LYS A 395 -18.75 13.75 14.08
C LYS A 395 -18.91 15.27 14.15
N LEU A 396 -18.70 15.98 13.03
CA LEU A 396 -18.79 17.45 12.98
C LEU A 396 -20.24 17.96 13.06
N GLY A 397 -21.19 17.21 12.51
CA GLY A 397 -22.60 17.60 12.52
C GLY A 397 -23.28 17.47 13.88
N GLY A 398 -22.56 17.09 14.94
CA GLY A 398 -23.12 16.83 16.28
C GLY A 398 -24.12 15.65 16.32
N ARG A 399 -24.25 14.91 15.22
CA ARG A 399 -25.17 13.77 15.11
C ARG A 399 -24.49 12.56 15.73
N LYS A 400 -24.74 12.34 17.02
CA LYS A 400 -24.96 10.96 17.46
C LYS A 400 -26.38 10.61 16.99
N ASN A 401 -26.46 9.69 16.03
CA ASN A 401 -27.65 8.93 15.64
C ASN A 401 -28.68 9.56 14.70
N ALA A 402 -29.50 8.64 14.17
CA ALA A 402 -30.69 8.73 13.36
C ALA A 402 -30.45 8.65 11.84
N ALA A 403 -30.37 7.40 11.35
CA ALA A 403 -30.96 7.07 10.06
C ALA A 403 -32.43 7.47 10.14
N ARG A 404 -32.74 8.71 9.73
CA ARG A 404 -34.12 9.06 9.46
C ARG A 404 -34.48 8.33 8.17
N ALA A 405 -35.19 7.22 8.33
CA ALA A 405 -36.08 6.72 7.29
C ALA A 405 -36.89 7.92 6.78
N MET A 406 -36.61 8.36 5.56
CA MET A 406 -37.59 9.04 4.73
C MET A 406 -37.70 8.22 3.46
N LEU A 407 -38.53 7.19 3.56
CA LEU A 407 -39.44 6.86 2.48
C LEU A 407 -40.66 7.80 2.60
N ALA A 408 -41.23 8.12 1.45
CA ALA A 408 -42.47 8.89 1.20
C ALA A 408 -42.35 10.42 1.45
N GLU A 409 -42.78 11.33 0.56
CA GLU A 409 -43.73 11.26 -0.55
C GLU A 409 -43.63 12.54 -1.40
N SER A 410 -44.11 12.49 -2.66
CA SER A 410 -44.42 13.58 -3.61
C SER A 410 -43.31 14.48 -4.16
#